data_AF-K1T6L9-F1
#
_entry.id   AF-K1T6L9-F1
#
_cell.length_a   1.000
_cell.length_b   1.000
_cell.length_c   1.000
_cell.angle_alpha   90.00
_cell.angle_beta   90.00
_cell.angle_gamma   90.00
#
_symmetry.space_group_name_H-M   'P 1'
#
loop_
_entity.id
_entity.type
_entity.pdbx_description
1 polymer ?
#
loop_
_entity_poly.entity_id
_entity_poly.type
_entity_poly.pdbx_seq_one_letter_code
_entity_poly.pdbx_strand_id
1 'polypeptide(L)'
;MKKILVSLICCLTATLGWAQEKNAYTLFDAQGNRVDYTQMMDVLERQDVVFIGEIHNCPIAHWMEYEIVKDLYDRHGDRLMIGAEMFERDNQLILDEYLAGMITPERFNAEAKLWPNYKTDYSPIVEFAKEHKIPFVATNVARRYANMVAKGGFEALDGLSDEAKRYVAPLPLNYVPNKSVDEYFGAMKMPGMKQSAAENLSKAQAVKDATMAWSIAERMQSKLVH
;
A
#
# COMPACT_ATOMS: atom_id res chain seq x y z
N MET A 1 -21.31 31.51 50.87
CA MET A 1 -22.02 30.62 49.93
C MET A 1 -22.03 31.15 48.49
N LYS A 2 -22.58 32.36 48.19
CA LYS A 2 -22.59 32.92 46.82
C LYS A 2 -21.21 33.00 46.13
N LYS A 3 -20.14 33.37 46.85
CA LYS A 3 -18.78 33.44 46.30
C LYS A 3 -18.18 32.06 45.95
N ILE A 4 -18.52 31.02 46.72
CA ILE A 4 -18.08 29.63 46.46
C ILE A 4 -18.83 29.06 45.25
N LEU A 5 -20.13 29.36 45.13
CA LEU A 5 -20.96 28.94 44.00
C LEU A 5 -20.48 29.59 42.68
N VAL A 6 -20.12 30.88 42.69
CA VAL A 6 -19.56 31.56 41.52
C VAL A 6 -18.18 31.01 41.14
N SER A 7 -17.32 30.70 42.11
CA SER A 7 -16.03 30.04 41.83
C SER A 7 -16.18 28.63 41.27
N LEU A 8 -17.14 27.83 41.76
CA LEU A 8 -17.41 26.50 41.20
C LEU A 8 -17.95 26.58 39.76
N ILE A 9 -18.82 27.54 39.47
CA ILE A 9 -19.36 27.75 38.12
C ILE A 9 -18.25 28.20 37.15
N CYS A 10 -17.33 29.08 37.59
CA CYS A 10 -16.17 29.47 36.77
C CYS A 10 -15.16 28.34 36.55
N CYS A 11 -14.99 27.42 37.50
CA CYS A 11 -14.14 26.24 37.31
C CYS A 11 -14.78 25.20 36.38
N LEU A 12 -16.12 25.03 36.41
CA LEU A 12 -16.83 24.13 35.50
C LEU A 12 -16.91 24.65 34.05
N THR A 13 -16.92 25.96 33.83
CA THR A 13 -16.91 26.52 32.46
C THR A 13 -15.51 26.53 31.84
N ALA A 14 -14.45 26.57 32.67
CA ALA A 14 -13.07 26.48 32.20
C ALA A 14 -12.69 25.09 31.67
N THR A 15 -13.33 24.01 32.15
CA THR A 15 -13.07 22.64 31.66
C THR A 15 -13.83 22.29 30.38
N LEU A 16 -14.85 23.07 30.00
CA LEU A 16 -15.66 22.82 28.80
C LEU A 16 -15.21 23.61 27.56
N GLY A 17 -14.31 24.58 27.72
CA GLY A 17 -14.01 25.55 26.66
C GLY A 17 -12.92 25.15 25.65
N TRP A 18 -12.12 24.11 25.88
CA TRP A 18 -10.87 23.89 25.12
C TRP A 18 -10.58 22.40 24.82
N ALA A 19 -11.61 21.61 24.56
CA ALA A 19 -11.45 20.34 23.85
C ALA A 19 -11.95 20.51 22.40
N GLN A 20 -11.32 21.41 21.63
CA GLN A 20 -11.30 21.18 20.19
C GLN A 20 -10.39 19.97 20.00
N GLU A 21 -11.00 18.79 19.89
CA GLU A 21 -10.27 17.59 19.51
C GLU A 21 -9.60 17.85 18.16
N LYS A 22 -8.27 18.02 18.20
CA LYS A 22 -7.44 18.17 17.01
C LYS A 22 -7.22 16.79 16.39
N ASN A 23 -8.30 16.19 15.90
CA ASN A 23 -8.28 14.85 15.33
C ASN A 23 -7.51 14.86 14.00
N ALA A 24 -6.43 14.07 13.94
CA ALA A 24 -5.56 13.99 12.76
C ALA A 24 -6.22 13.23 11.58
N TYR A 25 -7.24 12.42 11.85
CA TYR A 25 -7.98 11.66 10.85
C TYR A 25 -9.46 11.52 11.23
N THR A 26 -10.26 11.04 10.28
CA THR A 26 -11.64 10.59 10.50
C THR A 26 -11.88 9.39 9.60
N LEU A 27 -12.53 8.36 10.14
CA LEU A 27 -12.88 7.15 9.41
C LEU A 27 -14.36 7.15 9.03
N PHE A 28 -14.66 6.60 7.86
CA PHE A 28 -16.01 6.44 7.35
C PHE A 28 -16.20 5.04 6.79
N ASP A 29 -17.39 4.48 6.95
CA ASP A 29 -17.79 3.24 6.27
C ASP A 29 -18.17 3.49 4.80
N ALA A 30 -18.54 2.43 4.09
CA ALA A 30 -18.94 2.50 2.68
C ALA A 30 -20.25 3.30 2.44
N GLN A 31 -21.03 3.57 3.49
CA GLN A 31 -22.24 4.38 3.44
C GLN A 31 -21.96 5.84 3.80
N GLY A 32 -20.72 6.18 4.17
CA GLY A 32 -20.30 7.52 4.59
C GLY A 32 -20.65 7.85 6.04
N ASN A 33 -21.00 6.85 6.87
CA ASN A 33 -21.18 7.07 8.30
C ASN A 33 -19.82 7.12 8.99
N ARG A 34 -19.67 7.99 9.98
CA ARG A 34 -18.47 8.01 10.82
C ARG A 34 -18.40 6.72 11.63
N VAL A 35 -17.23 6.09 11.62
CA VAL A 35 -16.90 4.93 12.45
C VAL A 35 -15.65 5.22 13.26
N ASP A 36 -15.49 4.53 14.39
CA ASP A 36 -14.23 4.52 15.12
C ASP A 36 -13.27 3.46 14.59
N TYR A 37 -12.03 3.53 15.05
CA TYR A 37 -10.97 2.63 14.62
C TYR A 37 -11.23 1.17 15.02
N THR A 38 -11.85 0.92 16.18
CA THR A 38 -12.17 -0.45 16.63
C THR A 38 -13.20 -1.08 15.71
N GLN A 39 -14.24 -0.33 15.35
CA GLN A 39 -15.28 -0.76 14.42
C GLN A 39 -14.69 -1.09 13.04
N MET A 40 -13.73 -0.31 12.55
CA MET A 40 -13.00 -0.63 11.34
C MET A 40 -12.24 -1.95 11.49
N MET A 41 -11.49 -2.13 12.57
CA MET A 41 -10.70 -3.35 12.80
C MET A 41 -11.57 -4.62 12.92
N ASP A 42 -12.76 -4.54 13.51
CA ASP A 42 -13.72 -5.66 13.62
C ASP A 42 -14.18 -6.17 12.24
N VAL A 43 -14.15 -5.30 11.22
CA VAL A 43 -14.43 -5.66 9.83
C VAL A 43 -13.19 -6.23 9.15
N LEU A 44 -12.04 -5.57 9.32
CA LEU A 44 -10.77 -5.94 8.67
C LEU A 44 -10.29 -7.34 9.09
N GLU A 45 -10.38 -7.69 10.37
CA GLU A 45 -9.92 -8.99 10.89
C GLU A 45 -10.64 -10.21 10.28
N ARG A 46 -11.82 -10.00 9.70
CA ARG A 46 -12.64 -11.07 9.12
C ARG A 46 -12.26 -11.34 7.67
N GLN A 47 -11.60 -10.40 7.00
CA GLN A 47 -11.25 -10.52 5.60
C GLN A 47 -10.04 -11.43 5.42
N ASP A 48 -9.97 -12.13 4.30
CA ASP A 48 -8.77 -12.88 3.93
C ASP A 48 -7.71 -11.95 3.33
N VAL A 49 -8.14 -10.93 2.57
CA VAL A 49 -7.29 -9.88 2.02
C VAL A 49 -7.83 -8.51 2.42
N VAL A 50 -6.98 -7.65 2.95
CA VAL A 50 -7.24 -6.23 3.24
C VAL A 50 -6.36 -5.40 2.31
N PHE A 51 -6.95 -4.45 1.58
CA PHE A 51 -6.21 -3.49 0.74
C PHE A 51 -6.24 -2.10 1.38
N ILE A 52 -5.08 -1.48 1.52
CA ILE A 52 -4.90 -0.13 2.05
C ILE A 52 -4.41 0.77 0.93
N GLY A 53 -5.31 1.61 0.40
CA GLY A 53 -4.94 2.62 -0.57
C GLY A 53 -4.35 3.84 0.11
N GLU A 54 -3.23 4.35 -0.41
CA GLU A 54 -2.48 5.44 0.20
C GLU A 54 -2.22 6.62 -0.74
N ILE A 55 -1.81 7.74 -0.13
CA ILE A 55 -1.11 8.82 -0.82
C ILE A 55 0.35 8.73 -0.38
N HIS A 56 1.26 8.37 -1.29
CA HIS A 56 2.66 7.96 -1.04
C HIS A 56 3.57 8.90 -0.22
N ASN A 57 3.11 10.06 0.22
CA ASN A 57 3.90 10.97 1.08
C ASN A 57 3.03 11.57 2.19
N CYS A 58 1.98 10.85 2.59
CA CYS A 58 1.07 11.26 3.64
C CYS A 58 1.49 10.58 4.96
N PRO A 59 2.09 11.30 5.91
CA PRO A 59 2.56 10.69 7.16
C PRO A 59 1.43 10.09 7.99
N ILE A 60 0.21 10.62 7.87
CA ILE A 60 -0.97 10.07 8.55
C ILE A 60 -1.42 8.75 7.93
N ALA A 61 -1.27 8.57 6.60
CA ALA A 61 -1.58 7.31 5.94
C ALA A 61 -0.60 6.22 6.37
N HIS A 62 0.70 6.48 6.29
CA HIS A 62 1.73 5.51 6.69
C HIS A 62 1.69 5.16 8.18
N TRP A 63 1.37 6.14 9.05
CA TRP A 63 1.12 5.83 10.46
C TRP A 63 -0.10 4.90 10.61
N MET A 64 -1.20 5.16 9.91
CA MET A 64 -2.40 4.32 9.98
C MET A 64 -2.17 2.92 9.41
N GLU A 65 -1.45 2.79 8.30
CA GLU A 65 -1.02 1.50 7.74
C GLU A 65 -0.24 0.68 8.77
N TYR A 66 0.73 1.31 9.44
CA TYR A 66 1.50 0.65 10.48
C TYR A 66 0.63 0.16 11.66
N GLU A 67 -0.28 1.00 12.17
CA GLU A 67 -1.19 0.59 13.25
C GLU A 67 -2.12 -0.55 12.81
N ILE A 68 -2.67 -0.50 11.58
CA ILE A 68 -3.51 -1.57 11.03
C ILE A 68 -2.72 -2.88 10.91
N VAL A 69 -1.50 -2.85 10.36
CA VAL A 69 -0.65 -4.04 10.22
C VAL A 69 -0.37 -4.68 11.57
N LYS A 70 0.03 -3.86 12.55
CA LYS A 70 0.32 -4.31 13.91
C LYS A 70 -0.91 -4.94 14.57
N ASP A 71 -2.05 -4.29 14.45
CA ASP A 71 -3.30 -4.75 15.06
C ASP A 71 -3.92 -5.98 14.36
N LEU A 72 -3.69 -6.14 13.05
CA LEU A 72 -3.99 -7.39 12.35
C LEU A 72 -3.04 -8.51 12.78
N TYR A 73 -1.77 -8.20 13.01
CA TYR A 73 -0.79 -9.17 13.50
C TYR A 73 -1.17 -9.65 14.90
N ASP A 74 -1.56 -8.76 15.82
CA ASP A 74 -2.00 -9.14 17.16
C ASP A 74 -3.21 -10.10 17.15
N ARG A 75 -4.06 -10.01 16.12
CA ARG A 75 -5.25 -10.87 15.95
C ARG A 75 -4.98 -12.18 15.20
N HIS A 76 -4.00 -12.20 14.31
CA HIS A 76 -3.78 -13.32 13.39
C HIS A 76 -2.47 -14.05 13.62
N GLY A 77 -1.49 -13.42 14.27
CA GLY A 77 -0.14 -13.90 14.50
C GLY A 77 0.53 -14.32 13.19
N ASP A 78 1.19 -15.47 13.23
CA ASP A 78 1.92 -16.10 12.12
C ASP A 78 1.06 -16.40 10.87
N ARG A 79 -0.27 -16.20 10.95
CA ARG A 79 -1.16 -16.32 9.79
C ARG A 79 -1.20 -15.06 8.92
N LEU A 80 -0.72 -13.93 9.42
CA LEU A 80 -0.68 -12.69 8.66
C LEU A 80 0.52 -12.70 7.71
N MET A 81 0.29 -12.20 6.50
CA MET A 81 1.31 -11.86 5.52
C MET A 81 1.14 -10.39 5.14
N ILE A 82 2.22 -9.75 4.70
CA ILE A 82 2.18 -8.38 4.19
C ILE A 82 2.53 -8.45 2.71
N GLY A 83 1.71 -7.87 1.85
CA GLY A 83 2.12 -7.50 0.50
C GLY A 83 2.30 -5.99 0.46
N ALA A 84 3.14 -5.47 -0.44
CA ALA A 84 3.12 -4.02 -0.66
C ALA A 84 3.63 -3.61 -2.06
N GLU A 85 3.08 -2.51 -2.58
CA GLU A 85 3.28 -2.05 -3.97
C GLU A 85 4.70 -1.50 -4.23
N MET A 86 5.33 -0.86 -3.25
CA MET A 86 6.62 -0.21 -3.43
C MET A 86 7.80 -1.18 -3.62
N PHE A 87 7.57 -2.49 -3.44
CA PHE A 87 8.52 -3.56 -3.75
C PHE A 87 8.12 -4.30 -5.03
N GLU A 88 9.04 -4.30 -5.99
CA GLU A 88 8.92 -5.01 -7.26
C GLU A 88 9.22 -6.51 -7.07
N ARG A 89 8.54 -7.42 -7.79
CA ARG A 89 8.73 -8.88 -7.68
C ARG A 89 10.18 -9.33 -7.85
N ASP A 90 10.96 -8.62 -8.65
CA ASP A 90 12.37 -8.92 -8.86
C ASP A 90 13.30 -8.40 -7.74
N ASN A 91 12.73 -7.73 -6.74
CA ASN A 91 13.38 -7.37 -5.48
C ASN A 91 13.13 -8.41 -4.37
N GLN A 92 12.31 -9.45 -4.63
CA GLN A 92 11.90 -10.40 -3.59
C GLN A 92 13.08 -11.12 -2.93
N LEU A 93 14.08 -11.55 -3.71
CA LEU A 93 15.24 -12.28 -3.16
C LEU A 93 15.97 -11.46 -2.10
N ILE A 94 16.27 -10.20 -2.41
CA ILE A 94 16.99 -9.28 -1.52
C ILE A 94 16.13 -8.96 -0.29
N LEU A 95 14.82 -8.82 -0.47
CA LEU A 95 13.87 -8.63 0.62
C LEU A 95 13.84 -9.84 1.57
N ASP A 96 13.77 -11.06 1.03
CA ASP A 96 13.76 -12.30 1.81
C ASP A 96 15.05 -12.47 2.61
N GLU A 97 16.21 -12.24 1.98
CA GLU A 97 17.52 -12.28 2.64
C GLU A 97 17.62 -11.25 3.77
N TYR A 98 17.05 -10.05 3.58
CA TYR A 98 17.03 -9.02 4.62
C TYR A 98 16.15 -9.39 5.81
N LEU A 99 14.93 -9.87 5.54
CA LEU A 99 13.98 -10.31 6.57
C LEU A 99 14.50 -11.53 7.33
N ALA A 100 15.25 -12.40 6.67
CA ALA A 100 15.93 -13.54 7.30
C ALA A 100 17.20 -13.16 8.08
N GLY A 101 17.63 -11.89 8.03
CA GLY A 101 18.84 -11.41 8.71
C GLY A 101 20.15 -11.86 8.06
N MET A 102 20.12 -12.31 6.80
CA MET A 102 21.30 -12.73 6.04
C MET A 102 22.14 -11.55 5.55
N ILE A 103 21.49 -10.42 5.28
CA ILE A 103 22.15 -9.17 4.88
C ILE A 103 21.86 -8.04 5.87
N THR A 104 22.82 -7.11 6.00
CA THR A 104 22.69 -5.97 6.92
C THR A 104 21.73 -4.92 6.34
N PRO A 105 21.18 -4.01 7.18
CA PRO A 105 20.38 -2.89 6.68
C PRO A 105 21.11 -2.02 5.65
N GLU A 106 22.42 -1.84 5.78
CA GLU A 106 23.23 -1.08 4.82
C GLU A 106 23.29 -1.77 3.46
N ARG A 107 23.42 -3.11 3.46
CA ARG A 107 23.41 -3.92 2.24
C ARG A 107 22.04 -3.91 1.59
N PHE A 108 20.99 -4.10 2.37
CA PHE A 108 19.61 -4.00 1.88
C PHE A 108 19.35 -2.63 1.23
N ASN A 109 19.70 -1.53 1.90
CA ASN A 109 19.52 -0.18 1.34
C ASN A 109 20.33 0.09 0.06
N ALA A 110 21.48 -0.57 -0.12
CA ALA A 110 22.33 -0.39 -1.28
C ALA A 110 21.91 -1.25 -2.48
N GLU A 111 21.34 -2.44 -2.22
CA GLU A 111 21.11 -3.47 -3.24
C GLU A 111 19.63 -3.59 -3.63
N ALA A 112 18.71 -3.31 -2.71
CA ALA A 112 17.28 -3.31 -2.99
C ALA A 112 16.86 -2.04 -3.76
N LYS A 113 15.87 -2.18 -4.64
CA LYS A 113 15.25 -1.05 -5.34
C LYS A 113 14.25 -0.31 -4.45
N LEU A 114 14.77 0.46 -3.49
CA LEU A 114 13.96 1.21 -2.54
C LEU A 114 13.48 2.54 -3.13
N TRP A 115 12.30 2.98 -2.68
CA TRP A 115 11.80 4.31 -3.02
C TRP A 115 12.52 5.38 -2.19
N PRO A 116 12.59 6.64 -2.68
CA PRO A 116 13.29 7.71 -1.96
C PRO A 116 12.79 7.95 -0.53
N ASN A 117 11.49 7.73 -0.29
CA ASN A 117 10.83 7.88 1.00
C ASN A 117 10.83 6.61 1.85
N TYR A 118 11.51 5.53 1.41
CA TYR A 118 11.53 4.24 2.12
C TYR A 118 11.84 4.37 3.61
N LYS A 119 12.88 5.14 3.94
CA LYS A 119 13.37 5.25 5.32
C LYS A 119 12.30 5.74 6.30
N THR A 120 11.42 6.64 5.86
CA THR A 120 10.38 7.23 6.71
C THR A 120 9.06 6.50 6.62
N ASP A 121 8.69 6.09 5.41
CA ASP A 121 7.29 5.75 5.11
C ASP A 121 7.07 4.24 5.13
N TYR A 122 8.06 3.44 4.69
CA TYR A 122 7.89 1.98 4.51
C TYR A 122 8.78 1.14 5.42
N SER A 123 9.94 1.67 5.84
CA SER A 123 10.86 0.97 6.74
C SER A 123 10.19 0.52 8.06
N PRO A 124 9.29 1.29 8.71
CA PRO A 124 8.64 0.82 9.94
C PRO A 124 7.89 -0.51 9.79
N ILE A 125 7.15 -0.69 8.69
CA ILE A 125 6.40 -1.93 8.41
C ILE A 125 7.37 -3.08 8.07
N VAL A 126 8.46 -2.80 7.33
CA VAL A 126 9.46 -3.81 6.99
C VAL A 126 10.23 -4.30 8.23
N GLU A 127 10.63 -3.38 9.12
CA GLU A 127 11.29 -3.76 10.37
C GLU A 127 10.35 -4.53 11.30
N PHE A 128 9.08 -4.15 11.37
CA PHE A 128 8.06 -4.90 12.10
C PHE A 128 7.90 -6.32 11.55
N ALA A 129 7.82 -6.46 10.22
CA ALA A 129 7.76 -7.76 9.57
C ALA A 129 9.00 -8.62 9.87
N LYS A 130 10.19 -8.01 9.88
CA LYS A 130 11.44 -8.69 10.22
C LYS A 130 11.48 -9.17 11.67
N GLU A 131 11.12 -8.31 12.62
CA GLU A 131 11.09 -8.61 14.05
C GLU A 131 10.16 -9.78 14.36
N HIS A 132 8.99 -9.78 13.72
CA HIS A 132 7.94 -10.78 13.94
C HIS A 132 7.95 -11.94 12.94
N LYS A 133 8.93 -11.97 12.03
CA LYS A 133 9.07 -13.00 10.96
C LYS A 133 7.82 -13.15 10.09
N ILE A 134 7.14 -12.03 9.83
CA ILE A 134 5.95 -11.96 8.99
C ILE A 134 6.39 -12.12 7.52
N PRO A 135 5.80 -13.08 6.76
CA PRO A 135 6.07 -13.19 5.33
C PRO A 135 5.74 -11.88 4.59
N PHE A 136 6.69 -11.37 3.83
CA PHE A 136 6.55 -10.11 3.08
C PHE A 136 6.63 -10.37 1.57
N VAL A 137 5.63 -9.94 0.84
CA VAL A 137 5.48 -10.15 -0.60
C VAL A 137 5.77 -8.85 -1.35
N ALA A 138 6.81 -8.86 -2.17
CA ALA A 138 7.03 -7.85 -3.19
C ALA A 138 6.02 -8.07 -4.33
N THR A 139 4.98 -7.24 -4.36
CA THR A 139 3.79 -7.52 -5.18
C THR A 139 3.89 -6.96 -6.60
N ASN A 140 4.61 -5.86 -6.78
CA ASN A 140 4.48 -5.06 -7.99
C ASN A 140 5.31 -5.62 -9.15
N VAL A 141 4.92 -5.30 -10.37
CA VAL A 141 5.74 -5.62 -11.54
C VAL A 141 7.04 -4.82 -11.52
N ALA A 142 8.14 -5.39 -12.02
CA ALA A 142 9.36 -4.63 -12.19
C ALA A 142 9.12 -3.41 -13.10
N ARG A 143 9.54 -2.22 -12.67
CA ARG A 143 9.22 -0.95 -13.35
C ARG A 143 9.67 -0.93 -14.81
N ARG A 144 10.74 -1.65 -15.14
CA ARG A 144 11.19 -1.83 -16.53
C ARG A 144 10.12 -2.44 -17.42
N TYR A 145 9.33 -3.40 -16.94
CA TYR A 145 8.27 -4.06 -17.71
C TYR A 145 7.02 -3.18 -17.80
N ALA A 146 6.63 -2.49 -16.71
CA ALA A 146 5.58 -1.47 -16.79
C ALA A 146 5.93 -0.38 -17.82
N ASN A 147 7.19 0.06 -17.86
CA ASN A 147 7.67 1.03 -18.85
C ASN A 147 7.69 0.49 -20.29
N MET A 148 7.92 -0.82 -20.49
CA MET A 148 7.79 -1.44 -21.79
C MET A 148 6.35 -1.37 -22.28
N VAL A 149 5.38 -1.70 -21.41
CA VAL A 149 3.95 -1.61 -21.73
C VAL A 149 3.52 -0.17 -21.99
N ALA A 150 3.99 0.79 -21.19
CA ALA A 150 3.70 2.21 -21.39
C ALA A 150 4.16 2.73 -22.77
N LYS A 151 5.20 2.14 -23.35
CA LYS A 151 5.74 2.52 -24.67
C LYS A 151 5.11 1.73 -25.82
N GLY A 152 4.84 0.44 -25.63
CA GLY A 152 4.55 -0.48 -26.72
C GLY A 152 3.33 -1.38 -26.55
N GLY A 153 2.51 -1.18 -25.52
CA GLY A 153 1.38 -2.07 -25.23
C GLY A 153 1.81 -3.40 -24.62
N PHE A 154 0.88 -4.34 -24.44
CA PHE A 154 1.17 -5.64 -23.83
C PHE A 154 2.09 -6.49 -24.70
N GLU A 155 2.01 -6.32 -26.01
CA GLU A 155 2.81 -6.98 -27.03
C GLU A 155 4.31 -6.72 -26.84
N ALA A 156 4.67 -5.61 -26.18
CA ALA A 156 6.05 -5.33 -25.79
C ALA A 156 6.65 -6.40 -24.87
N LEU A 157 5.81 -7.17 -24.17
CA LEU A 157 6.23 -8.24 -23.26
C LEU A 157 6.45 -9.60 -23.94
N ASP A 158 6.00 -9.77 -25.19
CA ASP A 158 6.02 -11.08 -25.87
C ASP A 158 7.45 -11.61 -26.06
N GLY A 159 8.38 -10.69 -26.34
CA GLY A 159 9.80 -10.98 -26.54
C GLY A 159 10.61 -11.21 -25.25
N LEU A 160 9.97 -11.15 -24.08
CA LEU A 160 10.66 -11.47 -22.82
C LEU A 160 10.99 -12.97 -22.74
N SER A 161 12.15 -13.28 -22.16
CA SER A 161 12.51 -14.65 -21.79
C SER A 161 11.53 -15.21 -20.75
N ASP A 162 11.50 -16.54 -20.62
CA ASP A 162 10.64 -17.19 -19.62
C ASP A 162 10.99 -16.77 -18.19
N GLU A 163 12.28 -16.55 -17.90
CA GLU A 163 12.72 -16.02 -16.62
C GLU A 163 12.18 -14.61 -16.35
N ALA A 164 12.25 -13.72 -17.34
CA ALA A 164 11.71 -12.37 -17.21
C ALA A 164 10.19 -12.37 -17.02
N LYS A 165 9.48 -13.28 -17.70
CA LYS A 165 8.02 -13.43 -17.59
C LYS A 165 7.57 -13.84 -16.19
N ARG A 166 8.42 -14.49 -15.36
CA ARG A 166 8.08 -14.82 -13.96
C ARG A 166 7.86 -13.59 -13.05
N TYR A 167 8.35 -12.42 -13.47
CA TYR A 167 8.18 -11.16 -12.75
C TYR A 167 6.93 -10.37 -13.19
N VAL A 168 6.10 -10.94 -14.07
CA VAL A 168 4.85 -10.36 -14.56
C VAL A 168 3.73 -11.36 -14.32
N ALA A 169 2.49 -10.89 -14.18
CA ALA A 169 1.32 -11.77 -14.22
C ALA A 169 1.28 -12.63 -15.51
N PRO A 170 0.69 -13.84 -15.45
CA PRO A 170 0.51 -14.69 -16.63
C PRO A 170 -0.18 -13.95 -17.78
N LEU A 171 0.40 -14.06 -18.98
CA LEU A 171 -0.11 -13.44 -20.20
C LEU A 171 -0.96 -14.45 -21.01
N PRO A 172 -1.93 -13.99 -21.82
CA PRO A 172 -2.36 -12.59 -22.00
C PRO A 172 -3.20 -12.08 -20.83
N LEU A 173 -3.13 -10.78 -20.56
CA LEU A 173 -3.97 -10.15 -19.53
C LEU A 173 -5.40 -9.96 -20.03
N ASN A 174 -6.38 -10.22 -19.17
CA ASN A 174 -7.78 -9.89 -19.44
C ASN A 174 -8.03 -8.39 -19.22
N TYR A 175 -7.55 -7.57 -20.15
CA TYR A 175 -7.68 -6.11 -20.07
C TYR A 175 -8.98 -5.64 -20.72
N VAL A 176 -9.79 -4.91 -19.94
CA VAL A 176 -10.98 -4.21 -20.41
C VAL A 176 -10.65 -2.71 -20.41
N PRO A 177 -10.65 -2.03 -21.58
CA PRO A 177 -10.41 -0.59 -21.65
C PRO A 177 -11.37 0.19 -20.77
N ASN A 178 -10.84 1.16 -20.03
CA ASN A 178 -11.63 2.03 -19.17
C ASN A 178 -11.39 3.49 -19.54
N LYS A 179 -12.43 4.11 -20.12
CA LYS A 179 -12.37 5.48 -20.62
C LYS A 179 -12.02 6.50 -19.53
N SER A 180 -12.48 6.33 -18.29
CA SER A 180 -12.16 7.30 -17.22
C SER A 180 -10.69 7.23 -16.81
N VAL A 181 -10.10 6.03 -16.83
CA VAL A 181 -8.67 5.82 -16.57
C VAL A 181 -7.84 6.40 -17.72
N ASP A 182 -8.28 6.17 -18.97
CA ASP A 182 -7.64 6.75 -20.15
C ASP A 182 -7.69 8.29 -20.14
N GLU A 183 -8.82 8.87 -19.73
CA GLU A 183 -9.00 10.32 -19.59
C GLU A 183 -8.14 10.87 -18.45
N TYR A 184 -8.04 10.17 -17.32
CA TYR A 184 -7.16 10.54 -16.21
C TYR A 184 -5.69 10.57 -16.64
N PHE A 185 -5.19 9.49 -17.25
CA PHE A 185 -3.81 9.47 -17.76
C PHE A 185 -3.63 10.43 -18.93
N GLY A 186 -4.67 10.68 -19.72
CA GLY A 186 -4.69 11.70 -20.76
C GLY A 186 -4.50 13.12 -20.21
N ALA A 187 -5.13 13.44 -19.08
CA ALA A 187 -5.02 14.72 -18.41
C ALA A 187 -3.66 14.92 -17.71
N MET A 188 -2.99 13.84 -17.30
CA MET A 188 -1.64 13.87 -16.73
C MET A 188 -0.52 14.04 -17.78
N LYS A 189 -0.84 14.10 -19.07
CA LYS A 189 0.16 14.26 -20.13
C LYS A 189 0.71 15.68 -20.20
N MET A 190 1.99 15.75 -20.58
CA MET A 190 2.57 16.96 -21.16
C MET A 190 1.91 17.29 -22.51
N PRO A 191 1.73 18.57 -22.87
CA PRO A 191 1.17 18.95 -24.17
C PRO A 191 1.96 18.30 -25.33
N GLY A 192 1.26 17.60 -26.24
CA GLY A 192 1.84 17.02 -27.47
C GLY A 192 1.97 15.49 -27.53
N MET A 193 1.60 14.74 -26.48
CA MET A 193 1.60 13.26 -26.52
C MET A 193 0.36 12.67 -27.23
N LYS A 194 0.57 11.70 -28.14
CA LYS A 194 -0.49 11.01 -28.91
C LYS A 194 -1.50 10.26 -28.02
N GLN A 195 -2.72 10.02 -28.52
CA GLN A 195 -3.77 9.29 -27.82
C GLN A 195 -3.37 7.84 -27.47
N SER A 196 -2.65 7.14 -28.37
CA SER A 196 -2.12 5.79 -28.11
C SER A 196 -1.20 5.71 -26.89
N ALA A 197 -0.56 6.83 -26.51
CA ALA A 197 0.23 6.89 -25.29
C ALA A 197 -0.63 6.90 -24.01
N ALA A 198 -1.90 7.32 -24.05
CA ALA A 198 -2.79 7.26 -22.87
C ALA A 198 -3.25 5.83 -22.65
N GLU A 199 -3.72 5.17 -23.71
CA GLU A 199 -4.11 3.77 -23.66
C GLU A 199 -2.97 2.89 -23.16
N ASN A 200 -1.74 3.12 -23.62
CA ASN A 200 -0.58 2.37 -23.14
C ASN A 200 -0.23 2.67 -21.67
N LEU A 201 -0.50 3.87 -21.16
CA LEU A 201 -0.36 4.18 -19.73
C LEU A 201 -1.41 3.43 -18.90
N SER A 202 -2.66 3.37 -19.38
CA SER A 202 -3.70 2.55 -18.75
C SER A 202 -3.35 1.07 -18.77
N LYS A 203 -2.80 0.56 -19.88
CA LYS A 203 -2.26 -0.81 -19.96
C LYS A 203 -1.09 -1.02 -18.99
N ALA A 204 -0.22 -0.02 -18.84
CA ALA A 204 0.90 -0.08 -17.90
C ALA A 204 0.41 -0.16 -16.44
N GLN A 205 -0.65 0.56 -16.09
CA GLN A 205 -1.29 0.42 -14.79
C GLN A 205 -1.96 -0.96 -14.65
N ALA A 206 -2.66 -1.43 -15.68
CA ALA A 206 -3.30 -2.75 -15.66
C ALA A 206 -2.30 -3.90 -15.46
N VAL A 207 -1.09 -3.83 -16.03
CA VAL A 207 -0.05 -4.86 -15.78
C VAL A 207 0.49 -4.77 -14.35
N LYS A 208 0.57 -3.58 -13.73
CA LYS A 208 0.91 -3.44 -12.30
C LYS A 208 -0.16 -4.13 -11.46
N ASP A 209 -1.43 -3.78 -11.66
CA ASP A 209 -2.56 -4.30 -10.88
C ASP A 209 -2.68 -5.82 -11.02
N ALA A 210 -2.60 -6.34 -12.25
CA ALA A 210 -2.63 -7.77 -12.51
C ALA A 210 -1.45 -8.50 -11.86
N THR A 211 -0.25 -7.91 -11.87
CA THR A 211 0.94 -8.52 -11.26
C THR A 211 0.89 -8.48 -9.73
N MET A 212 0.33 -7.42 -9.13
CA MET A 212 0.09 -7.37 -7.69
C MET A 212 -0.93 -8.42 -7.26
N ALA A 213 -2.07 -8.49 -7.96
CA ALA A 213 -3.09 -9.50 -7.71
C ALA A 213 -2.54 -10.93 -7.87
N TRP A 214 -1.76 -11.18 -8.92
CA TRP A 214 -1.10 -12.47 -9.13
C TRP A 214 -0.12 -12.80 -8.00
N SER A 215 0.69 -11.84 -7.57
CA SER A 215 1.65 -12.04 -6.47
C SER A 215 0.99 -12.40 -5.16
N ILE A 216 -0.14 -11.74 -4.86
CA ILE A 216 -0.95 -12.05 -3.69
C ILE A 216 -1.53 -13.46 -3.84
N ALA A 217 -2.22 -13.75 -4.94
CA ALA A 217 -2.89 -15.04 -5.16
C ALA A 217 -1.91 -16.23 -5.17
N GLU A 218 -0.71 -16.05 -5.71
CA GLU A 218 0.32 -17.10 -5.80
C GLU A 218 0.94 -17.44 -4.44
N ARG A 219 1.05 -16.47 -3.53
CA ARG A 219 1.83 -16.60 -2.29
C ARG A 219 0.99 -16.66 -1.02
N MET A 220 -0.22 -16.13 -1.05
CA MET A 220 -1.09 -16.05 0.10
C MET A 220 -1.42 -17.44 0.65
N GLN A 221 -1.21 -17.63 1.95
CA GLN A 221 -1.48 -18.89 2.65
C GLN A 221 -2.67 -18.81 3.60
N SER A 222 -2.93 -17.62 4.16
CA SER A 222 -4.04 -17.41 5.11
C SER A 222 -4.57 -15.98 5.05
N LYS A 223 -3.98 -15.04 5.78
CA LYS A 223 -4.42 -13.64 5.84
C LYS A 223 -3.38 -12.73 5.20
N LEU A 224 -3.80 -11.74 4.43
CA LEU A 224 -2.89 -10.78 3.83
C LEU A 224 -3.41 -9.35 3.96
N VAL A 225 -2.53 -8.44 4.35
CA VAL A 225 -2.74 -7.00 4.22
C VAL A 225 -1.82 -6.47 3.11
N HIS A 226 -2.37 -5.71 2.18
CA HIS A 226 -1.69 -5.12 1.02
C HIS A 226 -1.78 -3.60 1.04
#